data_AF-T1AXL8-F1
#
_entry.id   AF-T1AXL8-F1
#
_cell.length_a   1.000
_cell.length_b   1.000
_cell.length_c   1.000
_cell.angle_alpha   90.00
_cell.angle_beta   90.00
_cell.angle_gamma   90.00
#
_symmetry.space_group_name_H-M   'P 1'
#
loop_
_entity.id
_entity.type
_entity.pdbx_description
1 polymer ?
#
loop_
_entity_poly.entity_id
_entity_poly.type
_entity_poly.pdbx_seq_one_letter_code
_entity_poly.pdbx_strand_id
1 'polypeptide(L)'
;DITHYRALTREELHRVERRVNAVVREDLPVKSYFESRNEAERRFGFTLYQGGAVPGKELRIIEVPGFDVEACGGTHCTHTSEVGAVAVLDVERIQDGVVRLTYVSGERALDVRDEHEAILAEAARRLGVPPNQLPQGIDRLLGEIEAGRRAAKARTREDLGQTAARLLADPAATFSVGAVSVTAAQVALDRAGLKELSRLLTHAPGRVAILAAEQDGQGLLFVGSTAPSLSAKRLLEAGTPAFGGRAAGRRRGDRRREPGAPLAA
;
A
#
# COMPACT_ATOMS: atom_id res chain seq x y z
N ASP A 1 -22.51 4.83 18.05
CA ASP A 1 -22.63 3.58 17.25
C ASP A 1 -24.08 3.39 16.86
N ILE A 2 -24.34 2.83 15.68
CA ILE A 2 -25.69 2.60 15.15
C ILE A 2 -25.85 1.14 14.69
N THR A 3 -27.09 0.66 14.70
CA THR A 3 -27.44 -0.63 14.12
C THR A 3 -27.62 -0.48 12.61
N HIS A 4 -26.76 -1.11 11.82
CA HIS A 4 -26.83 -1.07 10.36
C HIS A 4 -26.20 -2.33 9.74
N TYR A 5 -26.80 -2.84 8.65
CA TYR A 5 -26.42 -4.13 8.04
C TYR A 5 -25.08 -4.11 7.30
N ARG A 6 -24.59 -2.91 6.93
CA ARG A 6 -23.31 -2.68 6.23
C ARG A 6 -22.69 -1.35 6.64
N ALA A 7 -21.38 -1.19 6.43
CA ALA A 7 -20.78 0.15 6.51
C ALA A 7 -21.41 1.08 5.46
N LEU A 8 -21.60 2.33 5.82
CA LEU A 8 -22.14 3.36 4.93
C LEU A 8 -21.12 3.66 3.82
N THR A 9 -21.61 3.91 2.60
CA THR A 9 -20.74 4.40 1.52
C THR A 9 -20.34 5.86 1.77
N ARG A 10 -19.29 6.32 1.07
CA ARG A 10 -18.85 7.72 1.16
C ARG A 10 -19.96 8.70 0.75
N GLU A 11 -20.77 8.35 -0.24
CA GLU A 11 -21.92 9.13 -0.69
C GLU A 11 -23.03 9.15 0.35
N GLU A 12 -23.24 8.05 1.06
CA GLU A 12 -24.18 7.98 2.20
C GLU A 12 -23.72 8.88 3.35
N LEU A 13 -22.43 8.82 3.72
CA LEU A 13 -21.86 9.72 4.73
C LEU A 13 -22.02 11.20 4.33
N HIS A 14 -21.72 11.54 3.08
CA HIS A 14 -21.94 12.91 2.59
C HIS A 14 -23.41 13.33 2.68
N ARG A 15 -24.38 12.42 2.49
CA ARG A 15 -25.81 12.74 2.68
C ARG A 15 -26.14 12.96 4.15
N VAL A 16 -25.60 12.13 5.05
CA VAL A 16 -25.76 12.29 6.50
C VAL A 16 -25.19 13.63 6.96
N GLU A 17 -23.95 13.95 6.59
CA GLU A 17 -23.30 15.22 6.92
C GLU A 17 -24.11 16.42 6.39
N ARG A 18 -24.59 16.37 5.15
CA ARG A 18 -25.43 17.43 4.60
C ARG A 18 -26.75 17.59 5.35
N ARG A 19 -27.37 16.48 5.77
CA ARG A 19 -28.66 16.51 6.48
C ARG A 19 -28.49 17.09 7.89
N VAL A 20 -27.48 16.66 8.65
CA VAL A 20 -27.25 17.20 10.00
C VAL A 20 -26.93 18.69 9.94
N ASN A 21 -26.06 19.12 9.01
CA ASN A 21 -25.76 20.55 8.85
C ASN A 21 -26.97 21.35 8.34
N ALA A 22 -27.93 20.74 7.63
CA ALA A 22 -29.18 21.41 7.29
C ALA A 22 -30.02 21.68 8.54
N VAL A 23 -30.15 20.70 9.44
CA VAL A 23 -30.89 20.84 10.70
C VAL A 23 -30.23 21.85 11.64
N VAL A 24 -28.90 21.91 11.67
CA VAL A 24 -28.16 22.98 12.38
C VAL A 24 -28.57 24.36 11.83
N ARG A 25 -28.64 24.52 10.51
CA ARG A 25 -29.05 25.79 9.88
C ARG A 25 -30.53 26.13 10.02
N GLU A 26 -31.38 25.13 10.28
CA GLU A 26 -32.81 25.34 10.54
C GLU A 26 -33.06 26.01 11.92
N ASP A 27 -32.05 26.07 12.80
CA ASP A 27 -32.10 26.76 14.09
C ASP A 27 -33.28 26.35 14.99
N LEU A 28 -33.57 25.04 15.01
CA LEU A 28 -34.69 24.48 15.76
C LEU A 28 -34.46 24.64 17.26
N PRO A 29 -35.50 24.98 18.05
CA PRO A 29 -35.39 25.05 19.49
C PRO A 29 -35.17 23.66 20.10
N VAL A 30 -34.25 23.55 21.05
CA VAL A 30 -33.98 22.34 21.83
C VAL A 30 -34.63 22.50 23.19
N LYS A 31 -35.72 21.77 23.42
CA LYS A 31 -36.48 21.84 24.68
C LYS A 31 -35.94 20.83 25.68
N SER A 32 -35.76 21.27 26.92
CA SER A 32 -35.40 20.40 28.04
C SER A 32 -36.42 20.54 29.16
N TYR A 33 -37.07 19.45 29.55
CA TYR A 33 -38.06 19.43 30.62
C TYR A 33 -38.16 18.05 31.27
N PHE A 34 -38.78 17.98 32.46
CA PHE A 34 -39.09 16.73 33.14
C PHE A 34 -40.53 16.31 32.88
N GLU A 35 -40.75 15.01 32.67
CA GLU A 35 -42.08 14.43 32.45
C GLU A 35 -42.16 13.05 33.12
N SER A 36 -43.36 12.64 33.54
CA SER A 36 -43.52 11.30 34.10
C SER A 36 -43.23 10.23 33.04
N ARG A 37 -42.55 9.14 33.41
CA ARG A 37 -42.18 8.06 32.48
C ARG A 37 -43.37 7.56 31.68
N ASN A 38 -44.48 7.31 32.35
CA ASN A 38 -45.68 6.76 31.73
C ASN A 38 -46.28 7.72 30.70
N GLU A 39 -46.19 9.04 30.91
CA GLU A 39 -46.67 10.04 29.94
C GLU A 39 -45.73 10.16 28.75
N ALA A 40 -44.42 10.23 29.00
CA ALA A 40 -43.41 10.32 27.96
C ALA A 40 -43.45 9.08 27.04
N GLU A 41 -43.52 7.86 27.61
CA GLU A 41 -43.64 6.62 26.84
C GLU A 41 -44.94 6.56 26.03
N ARG A 42 -46.06 7.10 26.54
CA ARG A 42 -47.30 7.19 25.77
C ARG A 42 -47.21 8.15 24.59
N ARG A 43 -46.46 9.25 24.74
CA ARG A 43 -46.33 10.29 23.71
C ARG A 43 -45.31 9.92 22.62
N PHE A 44 -44.15 9.42 23.03
CA PHE A 44 -42.98 9.27 22.17
C PHE A 44 -42.58 7.81 21.94
N GLY A 45 -43.15 6.86 22.70
CA GLY A 45 -42.80 5.45 22.61
C GLY A 45 -41.38 5.16 23.10
N PHE A 46 -40.82 4.05 22.66
CA PHE A 46 -39.52 3.54 23.13
C PHE A 46 -38.31 4.14 22.42
N THR A 47 -38.51 5.04 21.45
CA THR A 47 -37.39 5.81 20.85
C THR A 47 -36.72 6.71 21.88
N LEU A 48 -37.37 7.03 22.99
CA LEU A 48 -36.78 7.77 24.12
C LEU A 48 -35.50 7.14 24.68
N TYR A 49 -35.26 5.86 24.44
CA TYR A 49 -34.19 5.09 25.08
C TYR A 49 -33.04 4.72 24.12
N GLN A 50 -32.84 5.44 23.02
CA GLN A 50 -31.72 5.19 22.10
C GLN A 50 -30.35 5.33 22.78
N GLY A 51 -30.18 6.29 23.70
CA GLY A 51 -28.98 6.45 24.53
C GLY A 51 -28.89 5.51 25.74
N GLY A 52 -29.84 4.59 25.90
CA GLY A 52 -29.85 3.56 26.94
C GLY A 52 -30.96 3.73 27.98
N ALA A 53 -30.99 2.79 28.93
CA ALA A 53 -32.01 2.76 29.97
C ALA A 53 -31.76 3.85 31.03
N VAL A 54 -32.72 4.77 31.16
CA VAL A 54 -32.72 5.80 32.20
C VAL A 54 -33.52 5.30 33.41
N PRO A 55 -33.01 5.36 34.66
CA PRO A 55 -33.76 4.97 35.86
C PRO A 55 -34.72 6.07 36.34
N GLY A 56 -35.70 5.72 37.18
CA GLY A 56 -36.57 6.70 37.85
C GLY A 56 -38.00 6.82 37.29
N LYS A 57 -38.89 7.48 38.04
CA LYS A 57 -40.30 7.68 37.66
C LYS A 57 -40.53 8.91 36.80
N GLU A 58 -39.63 9.88 36.86
CA GLU A 58 -39.58 11.06 36.00
C GLU A 58 -38.38 10.94 35.07
N LEU A 59 -38.57 11.32 33.81
CA LEU A 59 -37.54 11.34 32.78
C LEU A 59 -37.23 12.80 32.43
N ARG A 60 -35.95 13.11 32.23
CA ARG A 60 -35.53 14.35 31.60
C ARG A 60 -35.58 14.16 30.09
N ILE A 61 -36.51 14.87 29.44
CA ILE A 61 -36.73 14.80 28.00
C ILE A 61 -35.97 15.93 27.33
N ILE A 62 -35.23 15.57 26.28
CA ILE A 62 -34.66 16.50 25.31
C ILE A 62 -35.41 16.32 24.00
N GLU A 63 -36.10 17.37 23.57
CA GLU A 63 -36.92 17.35 22.37
C GLU A 63 -36.40 18.39 21.38
N VAL A 64 -36.13 17.95 20.15
CA VAL A 64 -35.95 18.80 18.97
C VAL A 64 -37.22 18.66 18.12
N PRO A 65 -38.19 19.58 18.22
CA PRO A 65 -39.53 19.39 17.66
C PRO A 65 -39.52 19.08 16.17
N GLY A 66 -40.26 18.03 15.78
CA GLY A 66 -40.34 17.58 14.38
C GLY A 66 -39.08 16.87 13.86
N PHE A 67 -38.06 16.68 14.71
CA PHE A 67 -36.81 16.03 14.33
C PHE A 67 -36.52 14.80 15.19
N ASP A 68 -36.32 14.96 16.50
CA ASP A 68 -35.92 13.88 17.40
C ASP A 68 -36.30 14.13 18.86
N VAL A 69 -36.41 13.06 19.65
CA VAL A 69 -36.70 13.12 21.09
C VAL A 69 -36.03 11.98 21.83
N GLU A 70 -35.36 12.31 22.93
CA GLU A 70 -34.60 11.36 23.72
C GLU A 70 -34.65 11.67 25.22
N ALA A 71 -34.64 10.65 26.06
CA ALA A 71 -34.44 10.80 27.50
C ALA A 71 -32.94 10.89 27.82
N CYS A 72 -32.42 12.11 28.02
CA CYS A 72 -30.99 12.35 28.22
C CYS A 72 -30.70 13.24 29.44
N GLY A 73 -29.71 12.83 30.25
CA GLY A 73 -29.23 13.58 31.42
C GLY A 73 -28.06 14.53 31.13
N GLY A 74 -27.58 14.61 29.89
CA GLY A 74 -26.40 15.39 29.49
C GLY A 74 -26.65 16.89 29.35
N THR A 75 -25.59 17.64 29.05
CA THR A 75 -25.68 19.06 28.69
C THR A 75 -26.08 19.22 27.23
N HIS A 76 -26.97 20.17 26.96
CA HIS A 76 -27.46 20.46 25.61
C HIS A 76 -27.47 21.97 25.36
N CYS A 77 -27.32 22.34 24.10
CA CYS A 77 -27.59 23.69 23.61
C CYS A 77 -29.09 24.01 23.69
N THR A 78 -29.45 25.28 23.50
CA THR A 78 -30.85 25.73 23.46
C THR A 78 -31.43 25.75 22.06
N HIS A 79 -30.56 25.79 21.04
CA HIS A 79 -30.90 25.78 19.62
C HIS A 79 -29.93 24.90 18.82
N THR A 80 -30.39 24.30 17.73
CA THR A 80 -29.55 23.44 16.88
C THR A 80 -28.41 24.21 16.20
N SER A 81 -28.55 25.52 15.99
CA SER A 81 -27.51 26.36 15.37
C SER A 81 -26.25 26.47 16.24
N GLU A 82 -26.39 26.38 17.56
CA GLU A 82 -25.26 26.45 18.51
C GLU A 82 -24.30 25.26 18.38
N VAL A 83 -24.72 24.16 17.76
CA VAL A 83 -23.85 22.99 17.48
C VAL A 83 -22.73 23.38 16.49
N GLY A 84 -22.98 24.37 15.62
CA GLY A 84 -22.06 24.77 14.57
C GLY A 84 -21.89 23.70 13.49
N ALA A 85 -20.84 23.86 12.68
CA ALA A 85 -20.55 22.93 11.58
C ALA A 85 -20.32 21.51 12.13
N VAL A 86 -20.83 20.49 11.45
CA VAL A 86 -20.58 19.08 11.77
C VAL A 86 -19.79 18.45 10.62
N ALA A 87 -18.69 17.77 10.94
CA ALA A 87 -17.90 17.00 9.99
C ALA A 87 -17.89 15.53 10.38
N VAL A 88 -18.25 14.65 9.44
CA VAL A 88 -18.19 13.20 9.61
C VAL A 88 -16.83 12.72 9.12
N LEU A 89 -16.02 12.23 10.04
CA LEU A 89 -14.62 11.89 9.80
C LEU A 89 -14.45 10.50 9.22
N ASP A 90 -15.17 9.52 9.79
CA ASP A 90 -14.98 8.12 9.42
C ASP A 90 -16.21 7.26 9.72
N VAL A 91 -16.26 6.11 9.05
CA VAL A 91 -17.22 5.04 9.31
C VAL A 91 -16.51 3.69 9.39
N GLU A 92 -16.68 3.01 10.51
CA GLU A 92 -16.12 1.68 10.72
C GLU A 92 -17.20 0.65 11.08
N ARG A 93 -17.12 -0.55 10.53
CA ARG A 93 -17.95 -1.68 10.95
C ARG A 93 -17.25 -2.35 12.13
N ILE A 94 -17.80 -2.19 13.32
CA ILE A 94 -17.25 -2.76 14.56
C ILE A 94 -17.48 -4.28 14.60
N GLN A 95 -18.71 -4.69 14.29
CA GLN A 95 -19.14 -6.08 14.24
C GLN A 95 -20.37 -6.20 13.33
N ASP A 96 -20.85 -7.42 13.14
CA ASP A 96 -22.05 -7.66 12.34
C ASP A 96 -23.26 -6.92 12.93
N GLY A 97 -23.86 -6.07 12.09
CA GLY A 97 -25.01 -5.24 12.46
C GLY A 97 -24.67 -3.94 13.21
N VAL A 98 -23.39 -3.64 13.51
CA VAL A 98 -23.00 -2.44 14.27
C VAL A 98 -21.96 -1.61 13.50
N VAL A 99 -22.27 -0.33 13.32
CA VAL A 99 -21.44 0.64 12.61
C VAL A 99 -21.15 1.83 13.52
N ARG A 100 -19.89 2.24 13.60
CA ARG A 100 -19.47 3.46 14.29
C ARG A 100 -19.27 4.58 13.29
N LEU A 101 -19.81 5.74 13.63
CA LEU A 101 -19.60 7.01 12.94
C LEU A 101 -18.75 7.88 13.86
N THR A 102 -17.61 8.34 13.34
CA THR A 102 -16.75 9.30 14.01
C THR A 102 -17.04 10.68 13.45
N TYR A 103 -17.34 11.64 14.30
CA TYR A 103 -17.69 13.00 13.88
C TYR A 103 -17.19 14.04 14.90
N VAL A 104 -17.07 15.27 14.43
CA VAL A 104 -16.75 16.45 15.25
C VAL A 104 -17.74 17.57 14.91
N SER A 105 -17.91 18.52 15.83
CA SER A 105 -18.77 19.68 15.65
C SER A 105 -18.11 20.99 16.08
N GLY A 106 -18.72 22.11 15.73
CA GLY A 106 -18.26 23.46 16.09
C GLY A 106 -16.91 23.81 15.46
N GLU A 107 -16.08 24.54 16.21
CA GLU A 107 -14.73 24.93 15.78
C GLU A 107 -13.86 23.74 15.41
N ARG A 108 -14.01 22.60 16.10
CA ARG A 108 -13.21 21.41 15.78
C ARG A 108 -13.49 20.87 14.39
N ALA A 109 -14.70 21.06 13.86
CA ALA A 109 -15.02 20.71 12.48
C ALA A 109 -14.33 21.63 11.46
N LEU A 110 -14.08 22.89 11.82
CA LEU A 110 -13.31 23.83 11.01
C LEU A 110 -11.82 23.48 11.06
N ASP A 111 -11.27 23.25 12.26
CA ASP A 111 -9.87 22.85 12.44
C ASP A 111 -9.50 21.63 11.58
N VAL A 112 -10.35 20.58 11.59
CA VAL A 112 -10.09 19.38 10.79
C VAL A 112 -10.12 19.67 9.29
N ARG A 113 -10.97 20.61 8.84
CA ARG A 113 -11.00 21.02 7.43
C ARG A 113 -9.74 21.79 7.04
N ASP A 114 -9.28 22.68 7.91
CA ASP A 114 -8.06 23.45 7.70
C ASP A 114 -6.82 22.54 7.69
N GLU A 115 -6.76 21.55 8.59
CA GLU A 115 -5.74 20.49 8.61
C GLU A 115 -5.71 19.73 7.27
N HIS A 116 -6.88 19.29 6.76
CA HIS A 116 -6.98 18.61 5.47
C HIS A 116 -6.57 19.51 4.29
N GLU A 117 -6.99 20.77 4.29
CA GLU A 117 -6.64 21.74 3.25
C GLU A 117 -5.13 22.00 3.21
N ALA A 118 -4.49 22.15 4.38
CA ALA A 118 -3.04 22.31 4.48
C ALA A 118 -2.29 21.09 3.91
N ILE A 119 -2.74 19.87 4.19
CA ILE A 119 -2.14 18.64 3.65
C ILE A 119 -2.28 18.59 2.12
N LEU A 120 -3.46 18.91 1.58
CA LEU A 120 -3.70 18.91 0.15
C LEU A 120 -2.88 19.99 -0.57
N ALA A 121 -2.80 21.19 0.01
CA ALA A 121 -2.00 22.29 -0.52
C ALA A 121 -0.51 21.95 -0.54
N GLU A 122 0.01 21.34 0.54
CA GLU A 122 1.40 20.90 0.60
C GLU A 122 1.71 19.82 -0.44
N ALA A 123 0.83 18.81 -0.58
CA ALA A 123 1.00 17.77 -1.59
C ALA A 123 1.02 18.35 -3.01
N ALA A 124 0.13 19.28 -3.31
CA ALA A 124 0.06 19.97 -4.60
C ALA A 124 1.31 20.81 -4.86
N ARG A 125 1.78 21.55 -3.86
CA ARG A 125 3.03 22.34 -3.91
C ARG A 125 4.24 21.47 -4.22
N ARG A 126 4.37 20.31 -3.58
CA ARG A 126 5.48 19.36 -3.83
C ARG A 126 5.46 18.78 -5.24
N LEU A 127 4.28 18.65 -5.86
CA LEU A 127 4.12 18.21 -7.24
C LEU A 127 4.20 19.35 -8.27
N GLY A 128 4.23 20.61 -7.82
CA GLY A 128 4.24 21.78 -8.68
C GLY A 128 2.93 21.97 -9.46
N VAL A 129 1.79 21.57 -8.90
CA VAL A 129 0.46 21.69 -9.51
C VAL A 129 -0.49 22.42 -8.58
N PRO A 130 -1.55 23.07 -9.08
CA PRO A 130 -2.60 23.61 -8.22
C PRO A 130 -3.40 22.47 -7.54
N PRO A 131 -4.00 22.67 -6.34
CA PRO A 131 -4.68 21.62 -5.58
C PRO A 131 -5.79 20.88 -6.36
N ASN A 132 -6.52 21.59 -7.22
CA ASN A 132 -7.56 21.00 -8.06
C ASN A 132 -7.01 20.08 -9.18
N GLN A 133 -5.71 20.15 -9.47
CA GLN A 133 -5.01 19.28 -10.43
C GLN A 133 -4.16 18.21 -9.73
N LEU A 134 -4.23 18.11 -8.40
CA LEU A 134 -3.46 17.15 -7.62
C LEU A 134 -3.66 15.70 -8.12
N PRO A 135 -4.88 15.20 -8.41
CA PRO A 135 -5.06 13.85 -8.95
C PRO A 135 -4.33 13.63 -10.28
N GLN A 136 -4.46 14.55 -11.24
CA GLN A 136 -3.79 14.44 -12.53
C GLN A 136 -2.26 14.55 -12.40
N GLY A 137 -1.78 15.37 -11.46
CA GLY A 137 -0.36 15.48 -11.12
C GLY A 137 0.21 14.16 -10.59
N ILE A 138 -0.55 13.45 -9.74
CA ILE A 138 -0.18 12.12 -9.23
C ILE A 138 -0.15 11.10 -10.38
N ASP A 139 -1.18 11.07 -11.23
CA ASP A 139 -1.24 10.15 -12.38
C ASP A 139 -0.06 10.34 -13.33
N ARG A 140 0.30 11.61 -13.62
CA ARG A 140 1.47 11.95 -14.43
C ARG A 140 2.76 11.44 -13.80
N LEU A 141 2.97 11.69 -12.50
CA LEU A 141 4.17 11.23 -11.79
C LEU A 141 4.29 9.70 -11.80
N LEU A 142 3.19 9.00 -11.58
CA LEU A 142 3.16 7.53 -11.65
C LEU A 142 3.52 7.03 -13.05
N GLY A 143 2.96 7.66 -14.09
CA GLY A 143 3.30 7.37 -15.48
C GLY A 143 4.78 7.59 -15.80
N GLU A 144 5.37 8.69 -15.33
CA GLU A 144 6.80 9.00 -15.48
C GLU A 144 7.69 7.97 -14.78
N ILE A 145 7.32 7.54 -13.56
CA ILE A 145 8.03 6.50 -12.82
C ILE A 145 8.02 5.17 -13.58
N GLU A 146 6.87 4.77 -14.12
CA GLU A 146 6.78 3.53 -14.89
C GLU A 146 7.55 3.61 -16.21
N ALA A 147 7.46 4.73 -16.93
CA ALA A 147 8.21 4.95 -18.16
C ALA A 147 9.73 4.92 -17.90
N GLY A 148 10.18 5.59 -16.84
CA GLY A 148 11.58 5.56 -16.41
C GLY A 148 12.06 4.15 -16.07
N ARG A 149 11.26 3.36 -15.33
CA ARG A 149 11.57 1.96 -15.04
C ARG A 149 11.68 1.10 -16.30
N ARG A 150 10.78 1.29 -17.27
CA ARG A 150 10.83 0.59 -18.57
C ARG A 150 12.09 0.96 -19.35
N ALA A 151 12.40 2.25 -19.43
CA ALA A 151 13.60 2.75 -20.11
C ALA A 151 14.89 2.21 -19.46
N ALA A 152 14.99 2.25 -18.14
CA ALA A 152 16.12 1.70 -17.40
C ALA A 152 16.32 0.21 -17.69
N LYS A 153 15.25 -0.59 -17.64
CA LYS A 153 15.31 -2.04 -17.96
C LYS A 153 15.74 -2.29 -19.41
N ALA A 154 15.24 -1.51 -20.36
CA ALA A 154 15.62 -1.62 -21.76
C ALA A 154 17.11 -1.31 -21.94
N ARG A 155 17.61 -0.23 -21.31
CA ARG A 155 19.01 0.14 -21.36
C ARG A 155 19.92 -0.91 -20.72
N THR A 156 19.57 -1.42 -19.54
CA THR A 156 20.31 -2.53 -18.92
C THR A 156 20.39 -3.74 -19.85
N ARG A 157 19.30 -4.09 -20.54
CA ARG A 157 19.31 -5.21 -21.49
C ARG A 157 20.22 -4.95 -22.68
N GLU A 158 20.25 -3.72 -23.20
CA GLU A 158 21.14 -3.31 -24.28
C GLU A 158 22.62 -3.40 -23.85
N ASP A 159 22.97 -2.84 -22.68
CA ASP A 159 24.32 -2.86 -22.14
C ASP A 159 24.82 -4.30 -21.90
N LEU A 160 23.93 -5.19 -21.40
CA LEU A 160 24.22 -6.62 -21.28
C LEU A 160 24.42 -7.29 -22.64
N GLY A 161 23.65 -6.89 -23.66
CA GLY A 161 23.82 -7.35 -25.04
C GLY A 161 25.18 -6.97 -25.61
N GLN A 162 25.60 -5.72 -25.43
CA GLN A 162 26.92 -5.24 -25.86
C GLN A 162 28.04 -5.97 -25.10
N THR A 163 27.87 -6.20 -23.80
CA THR A 163 28.83 -6.98 -22.98
C THR A 163 28.94 -8.41 -23.48
N ALA A 164 27.82 -9.08 -23.76
CA ALA A 164 27.80 -10.43 -24.31
C ALA A 164 28.54 -10.49 -25.65
N ALA A 165 28.30 -9.52 -26.55
CA ALA A 165 28.97 -9.46 -27.84
C ALA A 165 30.50 -9.29 -27.69
N ARG A 166 30.95 -8.42 -26.78
CA ARG A 166 32.38 -8.23 -26.48
C ARG A 166 33.02 -9.51 -25.96
N LEU A 167 32.40 -10.17 -24.98
CA LEU A 167 32.93 -11.41 -24.39
C LEU A 167 32.98 -12.56 -25.41
N LEU A 168 32.00 -12.66 -26.30
CA LEU A 168 31.98 -13.67 -27.36
C LEU A 168 33.06 -13.42 -28.42
N ALA A 169 33.43 -12.16 -28.66
CA ALA A 169 34.46 -11.78 -29.61
C ALA A 169 35.88 -11.80 -29.01
N ASP A 170 36.00 -11.79 -27.68
CA ASP A 170 37.28 -11.79 -26.96
C ASP A 170 37.86 -13.21 -26.84
N PRO A 171 39.00 -13.50 -27.49
CA PRO A 171 39.66 -14.81 -27.42
C PRO A 171 40.18 -15.17 -26.02
N ALA A 172 40.39 -14.17 -25.14
CA ALA A 172 40.79 -14.42 -23.76
C ALA A 172 39.59 -14.87 -22.89
N ALA A 173 38.38 -14.41 -23.23
CA ALA A 173 37.16 -14.76 -22.51
C ALA A 173 36.42 -15.97 -23.11
N THR A 174 36.53 -16.21 -24.42
CA THR A 174 35.81 -17.28 -25.11
C THR A 174 36.76 -18.24 -25.84
N PHE A 175 36.64 -19.52 -25.51
CA PHE A 175 37.46 -20.60 -26.10
C PHE A 175 36.63 -21.86 -26.38
N SER A 176 37.15 -22.75 -27.22
CA SER A 176 36.47 -24.00 -27.62
C SER A 176 37.03 -25.22 -26.89
N VAL A 177 36.13 -26.09 -26.41
CA VAL A 177 36.46 -27.40 -25.85
C VAL A 177 35.69 -28.46 -26.65
N GLY A 178 36.38 -29.09 -27.60
CA GLY A 178 35.74 -29.95 -28.60
C GLY A 178 34.73 -29.16 -29.44
N ALA A 179 33.49 -29.63 -29.51
CA ALA A 179 32.38 -28.95 -30.21
C ALA A 179 31.65 -27.89 -29.36
N VAL A 180 32.09 -27.64 -28.12
CA VAL A 180 31.45 -26.71 -27.19
C VAL A 180 32.23 -25.40 -27.13
N SER A 181 31.53 -24.26 -27.24
CA SER A 181 32.09 -22.93 -27.01
C SER A 181 31.84 -22.49 -25.56
N VAL A 182 32.89 -22.15 -24.84
CA VAL A 182 32.85 -21.76 -23.42
C VAL A 182 33.27 -20.29 -23.32
N THR A 183 32.41 -19.46 -22.71
CA THR A 183 32.74 -18.09 -22.33
C THR A 183 32.87 -18.00 -20.81
N ALA A 184 34.03 -17.57 -20.33
CA ALA A 184 34.32 -17.36 -18.92
C ALA A 184 34.71 -15.90 -18.65
N ALA A 185 34.07 -15.24 -17.69
CA ALA A 185 34.37 -13.85 -17.37
C ALA A 185 34.01 -13.50 -15.92
N GLN A 186 34.80 -12.60 -15.33
CA GLN A 186 34.42 -11.88 -14.11
C GLN A 186 33.74 -10.57 -14.51
N VAL A 187 32.56 -10.31 -13.94
CA VAL A 187 31.71 -9.14 -14.26
C VAL A 187 31.16 -8.51 -12.99
N ALA A 188 30.98 -7.19 -13.00
CA ALA A 188 30.36 -6.46 -11.90
C ALA A 188 28.84 -6.41 -12.08
N LEU A 189 28.17 -7.55 -11.94
CA LEU A 189 26.71 -7.68 -12.10
C LEU A 189 26.08 -8.37 -10.89
N ASP A 190 24.84 -7.98 -10.59
CA ASP A 190 24.03 -8.69 -9.60
C ASP A 190 23.50 -10.03 -10.15
N ARG A 191 22.80 -10.79 -9.30
CA ARG A 191 22.23 -12.09 -9.69
C ARG A 191 21.29 -12.01 -10.90
N ALA A 192 20.54 -10.92 -11.04
CA ALA A 192 19.60 -10.75 -12.15
C ALA A 192 20.35 -10.48 -13.47
N GLY A 193 21.36 -9.60 -13.42
CA GLY A 193 22.26 -9.31 -14.53
C GLY A 193 23.07 -10.52 -14.97
N LEU A 194 23.64 -11.29 -14.03
CA LEU A 194 24.37 -12.53 -14.33
C LEU A 194 23.50 -13.56 -15.06
N LYS A 195 22.26 -13.73 -14.60
CA LYS A 195 21.30 -14.64 -15.23
C LYS A 195 20.98 -14.21 -16.66
N GLU A 196 20.74 -12.92 -16.88
CA GLU A 196 20.42 -12.41 -18.20
C GLU A 196 21.63 -12.43 -19.15
N LEU A 197 22.82 -12.07 -18.67
CA LEU A 197 24.07 -12.17 -19.43
C LEU A 197 24.36 -13.63 -19.83
N SER A 198 24.21 -14.57 -18.90
CA SER A 198 24.36 -15.99 -19.19
C SER A 198 23.41 -16.45 -20.29
N ARG A 199 22.14 -16.00 -20.26
CA ARG A 199 21.15 -16.30 -21.30
C ARG A 199 21.56 -15.74 -22.67
N LEU A 200 22.16 -14.55 -22.71
CA LEU A 200 22.65 -13.93 -23.95
C LEU A 200 23.87 -14.67 -24.51
N LEU A 201 24.82 -15.04 -23.66
CA LEU A 201 26.02 -15.79 -24.06
C LEU A 201 25.67 -17.19 -24.57
N THR A 202 24.67 -17.84 -23.97
CA THR A 202 24.21 -19.19 -24.30
C THR A 202 23.03 -19.25 -25.27
N HIS A 203 22.77 -18.17 -26.03
CA HIS A 203 21.61 -18.12 -26.94
C HIS A 203 21.63 -19.17 -28.07
N ALA A 204 22.80 -19.71 -28.42
CA ALA A 204 22.96 -20.76 -29.42
C ALA A 204 23.25 -22.13 -28.79
N PRO A 205 22.94 -23.26 -29.45
CA PRO A 205 23.27 -24.59 -28.97
C PRO A 205 24.78 -24.79 -28.79
N GLY A 206 25.17 -25.68 -27.88
CA GLY A 206 26.58 -26.02 -27.67
C GLY A 206 27.41 -24.91 -27.01
N ARG A 207 26.78 -24.02 -26.24
CA ARG A 207 27.45 -22.93 -25.52
C ARG A 207 27.37 -23.10 -24.01
N VAL A 208 28.43 -22.67 -23.34
CA VAL A 208 28.54 -22.62 -21.88
C VAL A 208 28.99 -21.22 -21.47
N ALA A 209 28.34 -20.65 -20.47
CA ALA A 209 28.76 -19.39 -19.85
C ALA A 209 29.10 -19.63 -18.39
N ILE A 210 30.30 -19.22 -17.97
CA ILE A 210 30.80 -19.27 -16.59
C ILE A 210 31.09 -17.83 -16.16
N LEU A 211 30.25 -17.28 -15.29
CA LEU A 211 30.32 -15.88 -14.89
C LEU A 211 30.62 -15.78 -13.39
N ALA A 212 31.66 -15.05 -13.03
CA ALA A 212 31.96 -14.70 -11.66
C ALA A 212 31.60 -13.23 -11.39
N ALA A 213 31.10 -12.93 -10.20
CA ALA A 213 30.92 -11.56 -9.72
C ALA A 213 31.24 -11.49 -8.24
N GLU A 214 31.46 -10.28 -7.74
CA GLU A 214 31.53 -10.00 -6.31
C GLU A 214 30.34 -9.13 -5.92
N GLN A 215 29.63 -9.51 -4.86
CA GLN A 215 28.59 -8.69 -4.24
C GLN A 215 28.75 -8.74 -2.73
N ASP A 216 28.79 -7.55 -2.10
CA ASP A 216 28.88 -7.40 -0.64
C ASP A 216 30.03 -8.21 -0.01
N GLY A 217 31.19 -8.26 -0.69
CA GLY A 217 32.36 -9.04 -0.26
C GLY A 217 32.23 -10.55 -0.44
N GLN A 218 31.18 -11.03 -1.11
CA GLN A 218 30.94 -12.43 -1.41
C GLN A 218 31.05 -12.72 -2.91
N GLY A 219 31.77 -13.79 -3.25
CA GLY A 219 31.82 -14.29 -4.62
C GLY A 219 30.52 -14.98 -5.05
N LEU A 220 30.05 -14.63 -6.24
CA LEU A 220 28.94 -15.28 -6.92
C LEU A 220 29.45 -15.94 -8.18
N LEU A 221 29.24 -17.25 -8.30
CA LEU A 221 29.50 -18.01 -9.52
C LEU A 221 28.16 -18.40 -10.17
N PHE A 222 27.99 -18.05 -11.43
CA PHE A 222 26.82 -18.38 -12.23
C PHE A 222 27.24 -19.18 -13.46
N VAL A 223 26.62 -20.35 -13.67
CA VAL A 223 26.88 -21.18 -14.85
C VAL A 223 25.60 -21.41 -15.63
N GLY A 224 25.65 -21.15 -16.93
CA GLY A 224 24.61 -21.52 -17.89
C GLY A 224 25.19 -22.46 -18.96
N SER A 225 24.38 -23.39 -19.45
CA SER A 225 24.79 -24.31 -20.51
C SER A 225 23.61 -24.69 -21.39
N THR A 226 23.83 -24.65 -22.70
CA THR A 226 22.97 -25.24 -23.74
C THR A 226 23.65 -26.44 -24.42
N ALA A 227 24.82 -26.86 -23.93
CA ALA A 227 25.51 -28.05 -24.44
C ALA A 227 24.89 -29.33 -23.85
N PRO A 228 24.39 -30.27 -24.67
CA PRO A 228 23.75 -31.50 -24.18
C PRO A 228 24.69 -32.37 -23.34
N SER A 229 25.98 -32.34 -23.65
CA SER A 229 27.04 -33.12 -22.99
C SER A 229 27.52 -32.51 -21.67
N LEU A 230 27.22 -31.23 -21.38
CA LEU A 230 27.73 -30.50 -20.22
C LEU A 230 26.60 -29.80 -19.48
N SER A 231 26.17 -30.37 -18.35
CA SER A 231 25.13 -29.73 -17.53
C SER A 231 25.71 -28.58 -16.71
N ALA A 232 24.98 -27.45 -16.67
CA ALA A 232 25.36 -26.29 -15.86
C ALA A 232 25.57 -26.64 -14.38
N LYS A 233 24.77 -27.57 -13.86
CA LYS A 233 24.90 -28.08 -12.48
C LYS A 233 26.24 -28.78 -12.25
N ARG A 234 26.64 -29.70 -13.12
CA ARG A 234 27.91 -30.43 -12.97
C ARG A 234 29.12 -29.49 -13.06
N LEU A 235 29.07 -28.53 -13.99
CA LEU A 235 30.10 -27.51 -14.13
C LEU A 235 30.19 -26.60 -12.89
N LEU A 236 29.05 -26.19 -12.34
CA LEU A 236 29.00 -25.43 -11.10
C LEU A 236 29.60 -26.25 -9.94
N GLU A 237 29.18 -27.49 -9.75
CA GLU A 237 29.70 -28.39 -8.71
C GLU A 237 31.21 -28.62 -8.83
N ALA A 238 31.74 -28.73 -10.05
CA ALA A 238 33.17 -28.89 -10.31
C ALA A 238 33.98 -27.60 -10.10
N GLY A 239 33.41 -26.43 -10.42
CA GLY A 239 34.10 -25.14 -10.30
C GLY A 239 34.05 -24.53 -8.90
N THR A 240 33.01 -24.81 -8.13
CA THR A 240 32.79 -24.22 -6.79
C THR A 240 33.94 -24.45 -5.79
N PRO A 241 34.63 -25.62 -5.75
CA PRO A 241 35.79 -25.83 -4.87
C PRO A 241 36.96 -24.86 -5.11
N ALA A 242 37.18 -24.41 -6.36
CA ALA A 242 38.22 -23.44 -6.69
C ALA A 242 37.92 -22.02 -6.15
N PHE A 243 36.65 -21.75 -5.83
CA PHE A 243 36.16 -20.47 -5.31
C PHE A 243 35.81 -20.53 -3.80
N GLY A 244 36.12 -21.63 -3.11
CA GLY A 244 35.86 -21.77 -1.67
C GLY A 244 34.38 -21.82 -1.24
N GLY A 245 33.43 -21.94 -2.18
CA GLY A 245 31.99 -21.90 -1.92
C GLY A 245 31.28 -23.27 -1.89
N ARG A 246 29.93 -23.27 -1.76
CA ARG A 246 29.04 -24.44 -2.03
C ARG A 246 28.03 -24.10 -3.14
N ALA A 247 27.86 -24.99 -4.12
CA ALA A 247 26.95 -24.78 -5.26
C ALA A 247 25.47 -24.80 -4.84
N ALA A 248 24.73 -23.72 -5.07
CA ALA A 248 23.28 -23.65 -4.84
C ALA A 248 22.49 -23.89 -6.14
N GLY A 249 22.30 -25.16 -6.53
CA GLY A 249 21.42 -25.53 -7.64
C GLY A 249 19.97 -25.73 -7.20
N ARG A 250 18.98 -25.02 -7.79
CA ARG A 250 17.56 -25.32 -7.54
C ARG A 250 17.13 -26.61 -8.25
N ARG A 251 16.62 -27.58 -7.50
CA ARG A 251 15.39 -28.31 -7.87
C ARG A 251 14.20 -27.56 -7.26
N ARG A 252 12.99 -27.70 -7.82
CA ARG A 252 11.77 -27.11 -7.24
C ARG A 252 11.65 -27.54 -5.76
N GLY A 253 11.58 -26.56 -4.86
CA GLY A 253 11.37 -26.74 -3.42
C GLY A 253 12.66 -26.94 -2.62
N ASP A 254 13.05 -25.88 -1.89
CA ASP A 254 13.41 -25.87 -0.45
C ASP A 254 14.46 -24.79 -0.10
N ARG A 255 14.45 -24.37 1.17
CA ARG A 255 14.96 -23.12 1.76
C ARG A 255 16.50 -23.06 1.97
N ARG A 256 16.96 -21.82 2.24
CA ARG A 256 18.33 -21.28 2.40
C ARG A 256 19.27 -22.03 3.39
N ARG A 257 20.60 -21.89 3.19
CA ARG A 257 21.60 -21.44 4.21
C ARG A 257 23.00 -21.12 3.62
N GLU A 258 23.71 -20.20 4.27
CA GLU A 258 25.04 -19.59 3.98
C GLU A 258 26.23 -20.53 4.31
N PRO A 259 27.42 -20.38 3.67
CA PRO A 259 28.54 -19.63 4.29
C PRO A 259 29.48 -18.88 3.30
N GLY A 260 30.26 -17.93 3.83
CA GLY A 260 31.18 -17.06 3.08
C GLY A 260 32.64 -17.51 2.98
N ALA A 261 33.31 -16.95 1.97
CA ALA A 261 34.76 -16.72 1.86
C ALA A 261 34.99 -15.67 0.75
N PRO A 262 36.02 -14.80 0.85
CA PRO A 262 36.36 -13.83 -0.19
C PRO A 262 37.05 -14.49 -1.39
N LEU A 263 36.90 -13.91 -2.58
CA LEU A 263 37.47 -14.36 -3.85
C LEU A 263 38.99 -14.14 -3.91
N ALA A 264 39.76 -15.18 -4.24
CA ALA A 264 41.16 -15.05 -4.65
C ALA A 264 41.26 -14.81 -6.16
N ALA A 265 42.20 -13.94 -6.55
CA ALA A 265 42.44 -13.40 -7.89
C ALA A 265 42.74 -14.45 -8.97
#